data_AF-A0A850HYI1-F1
#
_entry.id   AF-A0A850HYI1-F1
#
_cell.length_a   1.000
_cell.length_b   1.000
_cell.length_c   1.000
_cell.angle_alpha   90.00
_cell.angle_beta   90.00
_cell.angle_gamma   90.00
#
_symmetry.space_group_name_H-M   'P 1'
#
loop_
_entity.id
_entity.type
_entity.pdbx_description
1 polymer ?
#
loop_
_entity_poly.entity_id
_entity_poly.type
_entity_poly.pdbx_seq_one_letter_code
_entity_poly.pdbx_strand_id
1 'polypeptide(L)'
;MNRLFKLQFLGPCVLFAATLSAELAALALQYVPSSELLWFLNLRVFGIFQRSHALLGDIVGIDGFQLFGVALPLFLLACLGLLAKARPAFTIATHLSAGYAGFLLYAWQAGAPTTAQASLGPIAVPTGAGLYVMATILGACLLSFATTHLLYFQAVGNEIGALGRWLRPRRTIASTHA
;
A
#
# COMPACT_ATOMS: atom_id res chain seq x y z
N MET A 1 8.72 10.22 -18.48
CA MET A 1 8.69 9.75 -17.06
C MET A 1 9.26 8.35 -17.02
N ASN A 2 10.18 8.08 -16.09
CA ASN A 2 10.81 6.76 -16.00
C ASN A 2 9.78 5.71 -15.54
N ARG A 3 9.85 4.47 -16.06
CA ARG A 3 8.87 3.42 -15.73
C ARG A 3 8.82 3.12 -14.22
N LEU A 4 9.98 3.17 -13.57
CA LEU A 4 10.14 3.06 -12.11
C LEU A 4 9.32 4.10 -11.34
N PHE A 5 9.23 5.34 -11.84
CA PHE A 5 8.46 6.39 -11.18
C PHE A 5 6.96 6.09 -11.20
N LYS A 6 6.44 5.53 -12.30
CA LYS A 6 5.03 5.10 -12.38
C LYS A 6 4.74 3.91 -11.48
N LEU A 7 5.73 3.05 -11.24
CA LEU A 7 5.59 1.86 -10.40
C LEU A 7 5.28 2.22 -8.93
N GLN A 8 5.69 3.41 -8.46
CA GLN A 8 5.34 3.90 -7.12
C GLN A 8 3.83 4.04 -6.92
N PHE A 9 3.07 4.30 -7.99
CA PHE A 9 1.60 4.43 -7.95
C PHE A 9 0.87 3.10 -7.73
N LEU A 10 1.54 1.97 -8.00
CA LEU A 10 0.90 0.65 -7.99
C LEU A 10 0.32 0.30 -6.60
N GLY A 11 1.11 0.44 -5.53
CA GLY A 11 0.70 0.16 -4.16
C GLY A 11 -0.55 0.95 -3.73
N PRO A 12 -0.53 2.30 -3.76
CA PRO A 12 -1.71 3.11 -3.44
C PRO A 12 -2.93 2.78 -4.31
N CYS A 13 -2.73 2.50 -5.60
CA CYS A 13 -3.81 2.15 -6.52
C CYS A 13 -4.45 0.80 -6.20
N VAL A 14 -3.65 -0.24 -5.96
CA VAL A 14 -4.12 -1.59 -5.58
C VAL A 14 -4.85 -1.52 -4.24
N LEU A 15 -4.30 -0.80 -3.27
CA LEU A 15 -4.92 -0.63 -1.96
C LEU A 15 -6.28 0.06 -2.06
N PHE A 16 -6.37 1.14 -2.84
CA PHE A 16 -7.64 1.84 -3.08
C PHE A 16 -8.66 0.96 -3.82
N ALA A 17 -8.25 0.27 -4.88
CA ALA A 17 -9.15 -0.61 -5.62
C ALA A 17 -9.69 -1.75 -4.74
N ALA A 18 -8.85 -2.33 -3.88
CA ALA A 18 -9.25 -3.41 -2.99
C ALA A 18 -10.22 -2.92 -1.90
N THR A 19 -9.92 -1.78 -1.26
CA THR A 19 -10.81 -1.17 -0.24
C THR A 19 -12.14 -0.75 -0.85
N LEU A 20 -12.14 -0.10 -2.01
CA LEU A 20 -13.36 0.26 -2.73
C LEU A 20 -14.19 -0.98 -3.10
N SER A 21 -13.55 -2.05 -3.57
CA SER A 21 -14.25 -3.29 -3.91
C SER A 21 -14.87 -3.96 -2.68
N ALA A 22 -14.20 -3.90 -1.53
CA ALA A 22 -14.72 -4.41 -0.28
C ALA A 22 -15.98 -3.65 0.18
N GLU A 23 -15.93 -2.32 0.16
CA GLU A 23 -17.07 -1.46 0.51
C GLU A 23 -18.25 -1.66 -0.46
N LEU A 24 -17.99 -1.74 -1.78
CA LEU A 24 -19.02 -2.01 -2.77
C LEU A 24 -19.65 -3.40 -2.60
N ALA A 25 -18.86 -4.42 -2.23
CA ALA A 25 -19.38 -5.75 -1.94
C ALA A 25 -20.29 -5.74 -0.70
N ALA A 26 -19.90 -5.01 0.35
CA ALA A 26 -20.72 -4.84 1.54
C ALA A 26 -22.01 -4.08 1.25
N LEU A 27 -21.94 -2.99 0.48
CA LEU A 27 -23.11 -2.22 0.05
C LEU A 27 -24.05 -3.04 -0.84
N ALA A 28 -23.52 -3.75 -1.83
CA ALA A 28 -24.33 -4.60 -2.70
C ALA A 28 -25.08 -5.69 -1.92
N LEU A 29 -24.46 -6.23 -0.86
CA LEU A 29 -25.07 -7.22 0.01
C LEU A 29 -26.27 -6.68 0.79
N GLN A 30 -26.30 -5.38 1.11
CA GLN A 30 -27.45 -4.74 1.75
C GLN A 30 -28.68 -4.73 0.83
N TYR A 31 -28.47 -4.60 -0.48
CA TYR A 31 -29.56 -4.61 -1.47
C TYR A 31 -29.98 -6.04 -1.87
N VAL A 32 -29.04 -6.99 -1.93
CA VAL A 32 -29.32 -8.38 -2.34
C VAL A 32 -28.74 -9.37 -1.31
N PRO A 33 -29.38 -9.51 -0.13
CA PRO A 33 -28.88 -10.35 0.96
C PRO A 33 -28.98 -11.85 0.67
N SER A 34 -29.76 -12.27 -0.33
CA SER A 34 -29.92 -13.67 -0.75
C SER A 34 -28.79 -14.18 -1.66
N SER A 35 -27.87 -13.31 -2.09
CA SER A 35 -26.81 -13.67 -3.01
C SER A 35 -25.65 -14.39 -2.30
N GLU A 36 -25.49 -15.68 -2.57
CA GLU A 36 -24.35 -16.48 -2.06
C GLU A 36 -23.00 -15.93 -2.52
N LEU A 37 -22.93 -15.41 -3.75
CA LEU A 37 -21.69 -14.87 -4.31
C LEU A 37 -21.24 -13.61 -3.57
N LEU A 38 -22.17 -12.71 -3.22
CA LEU A 38 -21.84 -11.50 -2.46
C LEU A 38 -21.40 -11.85 -1.04
N TRP A 39 -22.03 -12.84 -0.40
CA TRP A 39 -21.58 -13.38 0.88
C TRP A 39 -20.18 -13.98 0.79
N PHE A 40 -19.89 -14.75 -0.26
CA PHE A 40 -18.56 -15.29 -0.51
C PHE A 40 -17.52 -14.18 -0.68
N LEU A 41 -17.79 -13.17 -1.52
CA LEU A 41 -16.88 -12.03 -1.71
C LEU A 41 -16.64 -11.29 -0.40
N ASN A 42 -17.70 -10.91 0.31
CA ASN A 42 -17.61 -10.12 1.52
C ASN A 42 -16.88 -10.86 2.65
N LEU A 43 -17.19 -12.14 2.89
CA LEU A 43 -16.61 -12.92 3.99
C LEU A 43 -15.27 -13.58 3.66
N ARG A 44 -15.11 -14.13 2.45
CA ARG A 44 -13.92 -14.95 2.09
C ARG A 44 -12.85 -14.15 1.35
N VAL A 45 -13.25 -13.20 0.51
CA VAL A 45 -12.31 -12.40 -0.30
C VAL A 45 -11.92 -11.12 0.43
N PHE A 46 -12.91 -10.41 0.98
CA PHE A 46 -12.74 -9.12 1.65
C PHE A 46 -12.84 -9.17 3.17
N GLY A 47 -12.93 -10.37 3.78
CA GLY A 47 -13.04 -10.53 5.23
C GLY A 47 -11.89 -9.91 6.03
N ILE A 48 -10.74 -9.66 5.38
CA ILE A 48 -9.64 -8.89 5.95
C ILE A 48 -10.03 -7.44 6.28
N PHE A 49 -10.79 -6.80 5.40
CA PHE A 49 -11.25 -5.42 5.60
C PHE A 49 -12.24 -5.36 6.76
N GLN A 50 -13.12 -6.35 6.90
CA GLN A 50 -14.03 -6.45 8.05
C GLN A 50 -13.29 -6.54 9.40
N ARG A 51 -12.25 -7.38 9.50
CA ARG A 51 -11.44 -7.49 10.73
C ARG A 51 -10.72 -6.20 11.05
N SER A 52 -10.13 -5.59 10.03
CA SER A 52 -9.44 -4.31 10.21
C SER A 52 -10.41 -3.17 10.54
N HIS A 53 -11.64 -3.20 10.02
CA HIS A 53 -12.71 -2.26 10.36
C HIS A 53 -13.14 -2.43 11.82
N ALA A 54 -13.28 -3.66 12.32
CA ALA A 54 -13.59 -3.91 13.73
C ALA A 54 -12.52 -3.31 14.67
N LEU A 55 -11.23 -3.56 14.38
CA LEU A 55 -10.14 -2.99 15.18
C LEU A 55 -10.02 -1.47 15.07
N LEU A 56 -10.33 -0.90 13.90
CA LEU A 56 -10.37 0.54 13.72
C LEU A 56 -11.59 1.16 14.39
N GLY A 57 -12.73 0.47 14.41
CA GLY A 57 -13.98 0.92 15.03
C GLY A 57 -13.86 1.17 16.53
N ASP A 58 -13.04 0.37 17.21
CA ASP A 58 -12.71 0.56 18.64
C ASP A 58 -11.98 1.89 18.91
N ILE A 59 -11.33 2.47 17.89
CA ILE A 59 -10.56 3.72 17.99
C ILE A 59 -11.32 4.89 17.33
N VAL A 60 -11.96 4.62 16.19
CA VAL A 60 -12.63 5.57 15.30
C VAL A 60 -13.94 4.94 14.82
N GLY A 61 -15.04 5.23 15.51
CA GLY A 61 -16.39 4.74 15.19
C GLY A 61 -17.06 5.45 14.02
N ILE A 62 -16.36 5.61 12.88
CA ILE A 62 -16.90 6.25 11.67
C ILE A 62 -17.06 5.20 10.57
N ASP A 63 -18.28 5.04 10.08
CA ASP A 63 -18.60 4.16 8.96
C ASP A 63 -17.82 4.57 7.70
N GLY A 64 -17.25 3.60 6.98
CA GLY A 64 -16.47 3.86 5.77
C GLY A 64 -15.12 4.55 6.00
N PHE A 65 -14.64 4.66 7.25
CA PHE A 65 -13.36 5.31 7.56
C PHE A 65 -12.16 4.69 6.81
N GLN A 66 -12.19 3.38 6.53
CA GLN A 66 -11.12 2.73 5.77
C GLN A 66 -11.01 3.26 4.34
N LEU A 67 -12.14 3.47 3.67
CA LEU A 67 -12.16 4.02 2.33
C LEU A 67 -11.93 5.54 2.36
N PHE A 68 -12.75 6.29 3.09
CA PHE A 68 -12.74 7.75 3.06
C PHE A 68 -11.62 8.40 3.89
N GLY A 69 -11.26 7.78 5.01
CA GLY A 69 -10.23 8.29 5.93
C GLY A 69 -8.82 7.82 5.60
N VAL A 70 -8.66 6.64 4.97
CA VAL A 70 -7.35 6.05 4.69
C VAL A 70 -7.09 5.89 3.19
N ALA A 71 -7.84 5.02 2.51
CA ALA A 71 -7.49 4.62 1.15
C ALA A 71 -7.61 5.77 0.13
N LEU A 72 -8.69 6.55 0.20
CA LEU A 72 -8.95 7.67 -0.70
C LEU A 72 -7.90 8.79 -0.54
N PRO A 73 -7.57 9.29 0.67
CA PRO A 73 -6.49 10.27 0.83
C PRO A 73 -5.15 9.78 0.29
N LEU A 74 -4.79 8.50 0.51
CA LEU A 74 -3.55 7.92 -0.01
C LEU A 74 -3.55 7.85 -1.54
N PHE A 75 -4.68 7.47 -2.13
CA PHE A 75 -4.85 7.46 -3.58
C PHE A 75 -4.76 8.86 -4.19
N LEU A 76 -5.45 9.84 -3.60
CA LEU A 76 -5.40 11.24 -4.03
C LEU A 76 -4.00 11.81 -3.91
N LEU A 77 -3.28 11.51 -2.83
CA LEU A 77 -1.90 11.94 -2.64
C LEU A 77 -0.97 11.31 -3.70
N ALA A 78 -1.18 10.04 -4.05
CA ALA A 78 -0.46 9.38 -5.13
C ALA A 78 -0.80 9.98 -6.51
N CYS A 79 -2.07 10.33 -6.77
CA CYS A 79 -2.50 11.04 -7.97
C CYS A 79 -1.86 12.43 -8.08
N LEU A 80 -1.83 13.19 -6.98
CA LEU A 80 -1.15 14.48 -6.91
C LEU A 80 0.35 14.32 -7.17
N GLY A 81 0.99 13.30 -6.57
CA GLY A 81 2.38 12.95 -6.85
C GLY A 81 2.62 12.66 -8.34
N LEU A 82 1.68 11.98 -8.99
CA LEU A 82 1.78 11.62 -10.41
C LEU A 82 1.61 12.84 -11.33
N LEU A 83 0.57 13.66 -11.07
CA LEU A 83 0.23 14.83 -11.87
C LEU A 83 1.25 15.96 -11.69
N ALA A 84 1.60 16.28 -10.44
CA ALA A 84 2.57 17.33 -10.11
C ALA A 84 4.03 16.85 -10.24
N LYS A 85 4.26 15.57 -10.56
CA LYS A 85 5.59 14.92 -10.55
C LYS A 85 6.33 15.13 -9.23
N ALA A 86 5.58 15.27 -8.14
CA ALA A 86 6.09 15.58 -6.82
C ALA A 86 6.58 14.29 -6.13
N ARG A 87 7.90 14.10 -6.11
CA ARG A 87 8.56 13.02 -5.37
C ARG A 87 8.11 12.89 -3.90
N PRO A 88 7.99 13.98 -3.10
CA PRO A 88 7.63 13.83 -1.69
C PRO A 88 6.21 13.26 -1.49
N ALA A 89 5.25 13.66 -2.33
CA ALA A 89 3.88 13.13 -2.26
C ALA A 89 3.85 11.61 -2.49
N PHE A 90 4.63 11.11 -3.46
CA PHE A 90 4.76 9.67 -3.68
C PHE A 90 5.45 8.96 -2.51
N THR A 91 6.50 9.54 -1.94
CA THR A 91 7.17 8.94 -0.78
C THR A 91 6.17 8.75 0.37
N ILE A 92 5.41 9.80 0.71
CA ILE A 92 4.41 9.74 1.78
C ILE A 92 3.33 8.70 1.45
N ALA A 93 2.76 8.75 0.25
CA ALA A 93 1.70 7.82 -0.16
C ALA A 93 2.18 6.36 -0.11
N THR A 94 3.37 6.06 -0.65
CA THR A 94 3.91 4.69 -0.69
C THR A 94 4.27 4.15 0.70
N HIS A 95 4.80 4.99 1.60
CA HIS A 95 5.12 4.59 2.97
C HIS A 95 3.86 4.33 3.79
N LEU A 96 2.88 5.24 3.71
CA LEU A 96 1.62 5.06 4.42
C LEU A 96 0.82 3.87 3.86
N SER A 97 0.82 3.64 2.54
CA SER A 97 0.22 2.43 1.95
C SER A 97 0.89 1.15 2.45
N ALA A 98 2.23 1.12 2.55
CA ALA A 98 2.95 -0.02 3.11
C ALA A 98 2.65 -0.21 4.60
N GLY A 99 2.60 0.87 5.37
CA GLY A 99 2.21 0.85 6.78
C GLY A 99 0.78 0.31 6.97
N TYR A 100 -0.18 0.77 6.17
CA TYR A 100 -1.55 0.27 6.22
C TYR A 100 -1.68 -1.18 5.75
N ALA A 101 -0.92 -1.62 4.74
CA ALA A 101 -0.85 -3.03 4.37
C ALA A 101 -0.29 -3.90 5.52
N GLY A 102 0.70 -3.39 6.26
CA GLY A 102 1.20 -4.01 7.49
C GLY A 102 0.12 -4.05 8.59
N PHE A 103 -0.67 -2.99 8.74
CA PHE A 103 -1.82 -2.98 9.64
C PHE A 103 -2.88 -4.00 9.25
N LEU A 104 -3.21 -4.14 7.96
CA LEU A 104 -4.13 -5.18 7.47
C LEU A 104 -3.60 -6.59 7.83
N LEU A 105 -2.29 -6.81 7.71
CA LEU A 105 -1.64 -8.07 8.11
C LEU A 105 -1.73 -8.32 9.61
N TYR A 106 -1.49 -7.29 10.41
CA TYR A 106 -1.66 -7.36 11.85
C TYR A 106 -3.11 -7.65 12.23
N ALA A 107 -4.07 -6.91 11.67
CA ALA A 107 -5.50 -7.08 11.92
C ALA A 107 -5.98 -8.49 11.57
N TRP A 108 -5.40 -9.08 10.53
CA TRP A 108 -5.69 -10.46 10.17
C TRP A 108 -5.14 -11.45 11.21
N GLN A 109 -3.91 -11.25 11.72
CA GLN A 109 -3.27 -12.09 12.75
C GLN A 109 -3.89 -11.93 14.14
N ALA A 110 -4.38 -10.74 14.48
CA ALA A 110 -4.96 -10.43 15.79
C ALA A 110 -6.25 -11.21 16.11
N GLY A 111 -6.87 -11.84 15.11
CA GLY A 111 -8.11 -12.60 15.28
C GLY A 111 -9.35 -11.71 15.40
N ALA A 112 -10.54 -12.32 15.33
CA ALA A 112 -11.81 -11.61 15.53
C ALA A 112 -12.03 -11.32 17.02
N PRO A 113 -12.66 -10.19 17.39
CA PRO A 113 -13.05 -9.93 18.78
C PRO A 113 -13.91 -11.08 19.33
N THR A 114 -13.56 -11.51 20.53
CA THR A 114 -13.95 -12.77 21.19
C THR A 114 -15.40 -12.83 21.68
N THR A 115 -16.27 -11.90 21.30
CA THR A 115 -17.62 -11.79 21.91
C THR A 115 -18.67 -12.76 21.36
N ALA A 116 -18.38 -13.52 20.29
CA ALA A 116 -19.37 -14.45 19.72
C ALA A 116 -18.77 -15.69 19.01
N GLN A 117 -17.70 -16.30 19.54
CA GLN A 117 -17.19 -17.57 18.98
C GLN A 117 -17.19 -18.69 20.03
N ALA A 118 -18.27 -19.46 20.07
CA ALA A 118 -18.24 -20.82 20.60
C ALA A 118 -17.50 -21.72 19.58
N SER A 119 -16.31 -22.16 19.98
CA SER A 119 -15.43 -23.17 19.35
C SER A 119 -15.11 -23.02 17.86
N LEU A 120 -13.92 -22.47 17.57
CA LEU A 120 -12.88 -23.04 16.70
C LEU A 120 -11.72 -22.03 16.60
N GLY A 121 -10.82 -22.04 17.59
CA GLY A 121 -9.44 -21.60 17.36
C GLY A 121 -8.71 -22.70 16.58
N PRO A 122 -7.97 -22.37 15.51
CA PRO A 122 -6.74 -21.61 15.66
C PRO A 122 -6.62 -20.47 14.64
N ILE A 123 -5.59 -19.64 14.81
CA ILE A 123 -5.05 -18.67 13.84
C ILE A 123 -5.46 -19.05 12.40
N ALA A 124 -6.48 -18.36 11.88
CA ALA A 124 -7.02 -18.66 10.57
C ALA A 124 -6.08 -18.07 9.51
N VAL A 125 -4.98 -18.78 9.22
CA VAL A 125 -4.16 -18.61 8.00
C VAL A 125 -5.13 -18.32 6.87
N PRO A 126 -4.96 -17.22 6.10
CA PRO A 126 -5.93 -16.90 5.09
C PRO A 126 -5.88 -18.08 4.10
N THR A 127 -6.95 -18.85 4.01
CA THR A 127 -7.02 -20.00 3.12
C THR A 127 -7.85 -19.60 1.91
N GLY A 128 -7.32 -19.87 0.71
CA GLY A 128 -7.98 -19.52 -0.54
C GLY A 128 -7.89 -18.03 -0.89
N ALA A 129 -9.03 -17.43 -1.27
CA ALA A 129 -9.09 -16.15 -1.98
C ALA A 129 -8.57 -14.93 -1.20
N GLY A 130 -8.84 -14.84 0.10
CA GLY A 130 -8.38 -13.72 0.94
C GLY A 130 -6.85 -13.62 1.06
N LEU A 131 -6.12 -14.75 0.96
CA LEU A 131 -4.65 -14.74 0.95
C LEU A 131 -4.11 -14.09 -0.32
N TYR A 132 -4.73 -14.37 -1.47
CA TYR A 132 -4.30 -13.78 -2.73
C TYR A 132 -4.53 -12.27 -2.74
N VAL A 133 -5.66 -11.79 -2.23
CA VAL A 133 -5.93 -10.35 -2.08
C VAL A 133 -4.89 -9.71 -1.16
N MET A 134 -4.66 -10.30 0.00
CA MET A 134 -3.65 -9.83 0.96
C MET A 134 -2.25 -9.77 0.34
N ALA A 135 -1.79 -10.88 -0.25
CA ALA A 135 -0.48 -10.98 -0.86
C ALA A 135 -0.32 -9.98 -2.01
N THR A 136 -1.39 -9.73 -2.77
CA THR A 136 -1.41 -8.73 -3.84
C THR A 136 -1.27 -7.33 -3.30
N ILE A 137 -2.03 -6.95 -2.26
CA ILE A 137 -1.94 -5.63 -1.62
C ILE A 137 -0.54 -5.45 -1.02
N LEU A 138 -0.10 -6.40 -0.20
CA LEU A 138 1.19 -6.34 0.47
C LEU A 138 2.34 -6.29 -0.54
N GLY A 139 2.32 -7.17 -1.55
CA GLY A 139 3.31 -7.20 -2.61
C GLY A 139 3.36 -5.90 -3.42
N ALA A 140 2.21 -5.35 -3.79
CA ALA A 140 2.14 -4.08 -4.51
C ALA A 140 2.65 -2.91 -3.66
N CYS A 141 2.28 -2.84 -2.38
CA CYS A 141 2.73 -1.80 -1.46
C CYS A 141 4.23 -1.90 -1.17
N LEU A 142 4.77 -3.11 -0.94
CA LEU A 142 6.20 -3.33 -0.73
C LEU A 142 7.01 -3.02 -2.00
N LEU A 143 6.51 -3.39 -3.17
CA LEU A 143 7.16 -3.07 -4.45
C LEU A 143 7.21 -1.55 -4.68
N SER A 144 6.10 -0.85 -4.43
CA SER A 144 6.05 0.62 -4.46
C SER A 144 7.06 1.24 -3.48
N PHE A 145 7.10 0.76 -2.24
CA PHE A 145 8.01 1.23 -1.20
C PHE A 145 9.49 1.00 -1.56
N ALA A 146 9.83 -0.20 -2.03
CA ALA A 146 11.17 -0.55 -2.49
C ALA A 146 11.60 0.33 -3.67
N THR A 147 10.68 0.59 -4.60
CA THR A 147 10.96 1.45 -5.76
C THR A 147 11.25 2.90 -5.34
N THR A 148 10.57 3.41 -4.31
CA THR A 148 10.88 4.72 -3.72
C THR A 148 12.31 4.76 -3.16
N HIS A 149 12.74 3.71 -2.46
CA HIS A 149 14.11 3.62 -1.94
C HIS A 149 15.15 3.49 -3.04
N LEU A 150 14.90 2.68 -4.08
CA LEU A 150 15.78 2.58 -5.24
C LEU A 150 15.98 3.92 -5.94
N LEU A 151 14.90 4.68 -6.13
CA LEU A 151 14.98 6.01 -6.73
C LEU A 151 15.70 7.03 -5.83
N TYR A 152 15.56 6.90 -4.50
CA TYR A 152 16.32 7.70 -3.54
C TYR A 152 17.83 7.40 -3.62
N PHE A 153 18.23 6.13 -3.57
CA PHE A 153 19.64 5.74 -3.68
C PHE A 153 20.26 6.12 -5.01
N GLN A 154 19.50 6.02 -6.11
CA GLN A 154 19.96 6.50 -7.42
C GLN A 154 20.20 8.01 -7.43
N ALA A 155 19.34 8.80 -6.79
CA ALA A 155 19.51 10.24 -6.68
C ALA A 155 20.77 10.59 -5.87
N VAL A 156 20.92 10.00 -4.69
CA VAL A 156 22.08 10.21 -3.81
C VAL A 156 23.38 9.77 -4.50
N GLY A 157 23.40 8.62 -5.18
CA GLY A 157 24.57 8.14 -5.91
C GLY A 157 24.98 9.07 -7.05
N ASN A 158 24.02 9.68 -7.75
CA ASN A 158 24.31 10.66 -8.79
C ASN A 158 24.91 11.95 -8.23
N GLU A 159 24.43 12.42 -7.08
CA GLU A 159 24.97 13.60 -6.39
C GLU A 159 26.40 13.35 -5.89
N ILE A 160 26.65 12.22 -5.22
CA ILE A 160 27.99 11.83 -4.78
C ILE A 160 28.94 11.69 -5.97
N GLY A 161 28.50 11.07 -7.07
CA GLY A 161 29.29 10.95 -8.29
C GLY A 161 29.59 12.30 -8.95
N ALA A 162 28.66 13.26 -8.91
CA ALA A 162 28.88 14.62 -9.39
C ALA A 162 29.91 15.37 -8.53
N LEU A 163 29.80 15.26 -7.20
CA LEU A 163 30.79 15.81 -6.27
C LEU A 163 32.17 15.19 -6.47
N GLY A 164 32.25 13.87 -6.64
CA GLY A 164 33.51 13.18 -6.93
C GLY A 164 34.14 13.61 -8.26
N ARG A 165 33.34 13.86 -9.30
CA ARG A 165 33.83 14.44 -10.56
C ARG A 165 34.31 15.87 -10.40
N TRP A 166 33.63 16.68 -9.61
CA TRP A 166 34.01 18.07 -9.33
C TRP A 166 35.31 18.16 -8.50
N LEU A 167 35.44 17.28 -7.50
CA LEU A 167 36.63 17.20 -6.63
C LEU A 167 37.83 16.52 -7.31
N ARG A 168 37.65 15.87 -8.47
CA ARG A 168 38.77 15.23 -9.18
C ARG A 168 39.70 16.34 -9.67
N PRO A 169 40.93 16.48 -9.12
CA PRO A 169 41.84 17.50 -9.58
C PRO A 169 42.13 17.28 -11.07
N ARG A 170 42.06 18.35 -11.86
CA ARG A 170 42.63 18.39 -13.22
C ARG A 170 44.14 18.11 -13.10
N ARG A 171 44.53 16.83 -13.05
CA ARG A 171 45.92 16.41 -13.28
C ARG A 171 46.22 16.65 -14.75
N THR A 172 46.75 17.85 -15.00
CA THR A 172 47.85 18.18 -15.94
C THR A 172 47.84 17.47 -17.29
N ILE A 173 47.54 18.24 -18.34
CA ILE A 173 48.34 18.21 -19.57
C ILE A 173 49.10 19.54 -19.59
N ALA A 174 50.18 19.59 -18.81
CA ALA A 174 51.29 20.50 -19.06
C ALA A 174 52.46 19.59 -19.46
N SER A 175 52.39 19.05 -20.67
CA SER A 175 53.57 18.45 -21.31
C SER A 175 54.41 19.61 -21.86
N THR A 176 55.17 20.22 -20.96
CA THR A 176 56.37 20.96 -21.33
C THR A 176 57.37 19.91 -21.81
N HIS A 177 57.55 19.78 -23.12
CA HIS A 177 58.76 19.21 -23.69
C HIS A 177 59.37 20.27 -24.61
N ALA A 178 60.61 20.60 -24.23
CA ALA A 178 61.54 21.49 -24.89
C ALA A 178 61.93 21.01 -26.29
#